data_AF-A0A2D6IUE4-F1
#
_entry.id   AF-A0A2D6IUE4-F1
#
_cell.length_a   1.000
_cell.length_b   1.000
_cell.length_c   1.000
_cell.angle_alpha   90.00
_cell.angle_beta   90.00
_cell.angle_gamma   90.00
#
_symmetry.space_group_name_H-M   'P 1'
#
loop_
_entity.id
_entity.type
_entity.pdbx_description
1 polymer ?
#
loop_
_entity_poly.entity_id
_entity_poly.type
_entity_poly.pdbx_seq_one_letter_code
_entity_poly.pdbx_strand_id
1 'polypeptide(L)'
;MADALIAPAPPDESDPVAYGQYLITVARCAFCHSPRDSANRQPIEGLEYSGGVAFFGRDGVFYSTNLTTHPSGLDDMREDEFIALFRREADPTRTELNLMPWTYFGNMADADLAAIYAFLQTVPAIGN
;
A
#
# COMPACT_ATOMS: atom_id res chain seq x y z
N MET A 1 28.80 26.93 0.82
CA MET A 1 28.23 26.12 -0.27
C MET A 1 27.30 25.12 0.40
N ALA A 2 25.99 25.36 0.39
CA ALA A 2 25.03 24.41 0.91
C ALA A 2 24.87 23.32 -0.15
N ASP A 3 25.27 22.10 0.18
CA ASP A 3 24.97 20.92 -0.61
C ASP A 3 23.45 20.77 -0.58
N ALA A 4 22.78 21.16 -1.67
CA ALA A 4 21.35 20.97 -1.78
C ALA A 4 21.12 19.45 -1.68
N LEU A 5 20.33 19.03 -0.68
CA LEU A 5 19.83 17.67 -0.58
C LEU A 5 18.93 17.41 -1.80
N ILE A 6 19.54 17.07 -2.93
CA ILE A 6 18.85 16.57 -4.12
C ILE A 6 18.46 15.15 -3.76
N ALA A 7 17.18 14.93 -3.47
CA ALA A 7 16.64 13.59 -3.38
C ALA A 7 16.97 12.85 -4.70
N PRO A 8 17.34 11.56 -4.65
CA PRO A 8 17.57 10.81 -5.88
C PRO A 8 16.34 10.92 -6.77
N ALA A 9 16.56 11.06 -8.07
CA ALA A 9 15.47 11.04 -9.04
C ALA A 9 14.68 9.73 -8.89
N PRO A 10 13.35 9.75 -9.14
CA PRO A 10 12.57 8.52 -9.15
C PRO A 10 13.16 7.52 -10.17
N PRO A 11 12.97 6.21 -9.94
CA PRO A 11 13.30 5.19 -10.93
C PRO A 11 12.60 5.44 -12.28
N ASP A 12 13.15 4.89 -13.34
CA ASP A 12 12.55 4.94 -14.67
C ASP A 12 11.20 4.18 -14.68
N GLU A 13 10.15 4.81 -15.23
CA GLU A 13 8.81 4.22 -15.31
C GLU A 13 8.76 2.95 -16.18
N SER A 14 9.76 2.72 -17.04
CA SER A 14 9.90 1.48 -17.82
C SER A 14 10.31 0.26 -17.01
N ASP A 15 10.77 0.44 -15.76
CA ASP A 15 10.91 -0.62 -14.77
C ASP A 15 9.75 -0.53 -13.75
N PRO A 16 8.62 -1.20 -14.01
CA PRO A 16 7.42 -1.06 -13.19
C PRO A 16 7.62 -1.55 -11.75
N VAL A 17 8.51 -2.51 -11.51
CA VAL A 17 8.78 -3.02 -10.17
C VAL A 17 9.58 -2.01 -9.37
N ALA A 18 10.67 -1.48 -9.93
CA ALA A 18 11.47 -0.46 -9.25
C ALA A 18 10.67 0.83 -9.02
N TYR A 19 9.93 1.28 -10.04
CA TYR A 19 9.07 2.46 -9.93
C TYR A 19 7.93 2.23 -8.92
N GLY A 20 7.30 1.05 -8.93
CA GLY A 20 6.31 0.64 -7.94
C GLY A 20 6.83 0.63 -6.51
N GLN A 21 8.04 0.12 -6.30
CA GLN A 21 8.71 0.14 -5.00
C GLN A 21 8.95 1.57 -4.50
N TYR A 22 9.32 2.47 -5.40
CA TYR A 22 9.45 3.89 -5.07
C TYR A 22 8.09 4.48 -4.67
N LEU A 23 7.06 4.29 -5.47
CA LEU A 23 5.72 4.84 -5.24
C LEU A 23 5.10 4.32 -3.93
N ILE A 24 5.16 3.01 -3.67
CA ILE A 24 4.61 2.43 -2.44
C ILE A 24 5.33 2.93 -1.18
N THR A 25 6.63 3.24 -1.31
CA THR A 25 7.43 3.84 -0.25
C THR A 25 7.01 5.29 0.02
N VAL A 26 6.85 6.09 -1.04
CA VAL A 26 6.38 7.48 -0.94
C VAL A 26 4.94 7.56 -0.42
N ALA A 27 4.08 6.65 -0.87
CA ALA A 27 2.70 6.50 -0.39
C ALA A 27 2.61 5.93 1.03
N ARG A 28 3.73 5.40 1.56
CA ARG A 28 3.87 4.83 2.91
C ARG A 28 2.89 3.69 3.20
N CYS A 29 2.57 2.84 2.22
CA CYS A 29 1.58 1.76 2.41
C CYS A 29 1.97 0.81 3.56
N ALA A 30 3.26 0.48 3.70
CA ALA A 30 3.80 -0.34 4.80
C ALA A 30 3.53 0.25 6.20
N PHE A 31 3.23 1.54 6.32
CA PHE A 31 2.93 2.14 7.62
C PHE A 31 1.64 1.58 8.22
N CYS A 32 0.63 1.34 7.39
CA CYS A 32 -0.67 0.81 7.81
C CYS A 32 -0.82 -0.69 7.51
N HIS A 33 -0.13 -1.19 6.49
CA HIS A 33 -0.26 -2.57 6.02
C HIS A 33 0.86 -3.50 6.50
N SER A 34 1.71 -3.08 7.45
CA SER A 34 2.70 -3.97 8.07
C SER A 34 2.55 -3.95 9.60
N PRO A 35 2.49 -5.11 10.28
CA PRO A 35 2.56 -5.21 11.73
C PRO A 35 3.80 -4.53 12.31
N ARG A 36 3.63 -3.96 13.50
CA ARG A 36 4.70 -3.32 14.28
C ARG A 36 4.77 -3.94 15.66
N ASP A 37 5.98 -4.10 16.17
CA ASP A 37 6.23 -4.57 17.50
C ASP A 37 5.63 -3.59 18.53
N SER A 38 4.82 -4.11 19.46
CA SER A 38 4.11 -3.27 20.43
C SER A 38 5.02 -2.61 21.47
N ALA A 39 6.21 -3.19 21.72
CA ALA A 39 7.15 -2.68 22.70
C ALA A 39 8.01 -1.52 22.15
N ASN A 40 8.41 -1.58 20.87
CA ASN A 40 9.34 -0.60 20.29
C ASN A 40 8.79 0.16 19.06
N ARG A 41 7.61 -0.21 18.56
CA ARG A 41 6.90 0.38 17.40
C ARG A 41 7.65 0.23 16.07
N GLN A 42 8.68 -0.60 16.01
CA GLN A 42 9.40 -0.91 14.76
C GLN A 42 8.58 -1.89 13.92
N PRO A 43 8.73 -1.86 12.58
CA PRO A 43 8.20 -2.92 11.72
C PRO A 43 8.70 -4.29 12.19
N ILE A 44 7.82 -5.28 12.17
CA ILE A 44 8.23 -6.67 12.41
C ILE A 44 8.82 -7.20 11.12
N GLU A 45 10.10 -7.51 11.13
CA GLU A 45 10.83 -8.05 9.98
C GLU A 45 10.18 -9.35 9.48
N GLY A 46 9.97 -9.44 8.18
CA GLY A 46 9.34 -10.59 7.53
C GLY A 46 7.81 -10.57 7.55
N LEU A 47 7.18 -9.50 8.08
CA LEU A 47 5.74 -9.25 8.02
C LEU A 47 5.39 -8.01 7.20
N GLU A 48 6.30 -7.54 6.34
CA GLU A 48 6.05 -6.39 5.48
C GLU A 48 4.82 -6.65 4.60
N TYR A 49 3.89 -5.69 4.58
CA TYR A 49 2.68 -5.70 3.76
C TYR A 49 1.65 -6.79 4.10
N SER A 50 1.85 -7.58 5.15
CA SER A 50 0.94 -8.69 5.53
C SER A 50 -0.40 -8.24 6.15
N GLY A 51 -0.61 -6.94 6.34
CA GLY A 51 -1.86 -6.39 6.86
C GLY A 51 -2.09 -6.74 8.34
N GLY A 52 -3.36 -6.89 8.72
CA GLY A 52 -3.76 -7.31 10.06
C GLY A 52 -3.55 -6.26 11.16
N VAL A 53 -3.19 -5.03 10.80
CA VAL A 53 -2.98 -3.95 11.77
C VAL A 53 -4.32 -3.44 12.27
N ALA A 54 -4.54 -3.52 13.58
CA ALA A 54 -5.76 -3.06 14.22
C ALA A 54 -5.77 -1.53 14.38
N PHE A 55 -6.88 -0.90 14.00
CA PHE A 55 -7.16 0.49 14.21
C PHE A 55 -8.47 0.66 14.96
N PHE A 56 -8.42 1.40 16.07
CA PHE A 56 -9.55 1.61 16.96
C PHE A 56 -10.24 2.91 16.62
N GLY A 57 -11.41 2.82 15.99
CA GLY A 57 -12.29 3.95 15.73
C GLY A 57 -13.44 4.01 16.73
N ARG A 58 -14.20 5.11 16.72
CA ARG A 58 -15.44 5.25 17.50
C ARG A 58 -16.43 4.12 17.21
N ASP A 59 -16.46 3.70 15.95
CA ASP A 59 -17.50 2.82 15.41
C ASP A 59 -17.03 1.34 15.31
N GLY A 60 -15.85 1.01 15.85
CA GLY A 60 -15.34 -0.36 15.92
C GLY A 60 -13.83 -0.49 15.75
N VAL A 61 -13.39 -1.75 15.61
CA VAL A 61 -12.00 -2.08 15.25
C VAL A 61 -11.94 -2.43 13.77
N PHE A 62 -11.01 -1.79 13.06
CA PHE A 62 -10.75 -2.01 11.64
C PHE A 62 -9.39 -2.66 11.49
N TYR A 63 -9.22 -3.53 10.50
CA TYR A 63 -7.95 -4.21 10.22
C TYR A 63 -7.47 -3.85 8.82
N SER A 64 -6.17 -3.56 8.67
CA SER A 64 -5.59 -3.36 7.34
C SER A 64 -5.58 -4.66 6.53
N THR A 65 -5.83 -4.52 5.23
CA THR A 65 -5.80 -5.63 4.27
C THR A 65 -4.38 -6.18 4.11
N ASN A 66 -4.24 -7.49 3.90
CA ASN A 66 -2.98 -8.10 3.46
C ASN A 66 -2.73 -7.72 2.00
N LEU A 67 -1.59 -7.11 1.71
CA LEU A 67 -1.22 -6.70 0.34
C LEU A 67 -0.26 -7.68 -0.35
N THR A 68 0.09 -8.79 0.31
CA THR A 68 0.95 -9.83 -0.28
C THR A 68 0.15 -10.76 -1.19
N THR A 69 0.85 -11.60 -1.96
CA THR A 69 0.27 -12.64 -2.83
C THR A 69 -0.22 -13.89 -2.07
N HIS A 70 -0.59 -13.75 -0.80
CA HIS A 70 -1.20 -14.81 -0.01
C HIS A 70 -2.72 -14.86 -0.23
N PRO A 71 -3.41 -16.00 -0.04
CA PRO A 71 -4.88 -16.11 -0.13
C PRO A 71 -5.70 -15.20 0.80
N SER A 72 -5.09 -14.64 1.84
CA SER A 72 -5.73 -13.60 2.67
C SER A 72 -5.53 -12.18 2.14
N GLY A 73 -4.80 -12.04 1.02
CA GLY A 73 -4.40 -10.78 0.39
C GLY A 73 -4.79 -10.72 -1.09
N LEU A 74 -3.79 -10.60 -1.97
CA LEU A 74 -3.96 -10.26 -3.39
C LEU A 74 -3.74 -11.44 -4.36
N ASP A 75 -3.74 -12.70 -3.91
CA ASP A 75 -3.36 -13.85 -4.75
C ASP A 75 -4.19 -13.99 -6.05
N ASP A 76 -5.51 -13.85 -5.94
CA ASP A 76 -6.45 -13.97 -7.05
C ASP A 76 -6.85 -12.60 -7.65
N MET A 77 -6.32 -11.50 -7.10
CA MET A 77 -6.66 -10.16 -7.56
C MET A 77 -5.85 -9.80 -8.81
N ARG A 78 -6.55 -9.53 -9.92
CA ARG A 78 -5.91 -9.03 -11.14
C ARG A 78 -5.57 -7.54 -11.04
N GLU A 79 -4.62 -7.08 -11.86
CA GLU A 79 -4.23 -5.67 -11.93
C GLU A 79 -5.41 -4.73 -12.22
N ASP A 80 -6.28 -5.09 -13.16
CA ASP A 80 -7.45 -4.28 -13.53
C ASP A 80 -8.44 -4.15 -12.36
N GLU A 81 -8.58 -5.21 -11.55
CA GLU A 81 -9.41 -5.21 -10.35
C GLU A 81 -8.80 -4.38 -9.23
N PHE A 82 -7.48 -4.43 -9.08
CA PHE A 82 -6.74 -3.58 -8.15
C PHE A 82 -6.96 -2.10 -8.51
N ILE A 83 -6.76 -1.70 -9.77
CA ILE A 83 -6.98 -0.31 -10.20
C ILE A 83 -8.45 0.09 -10.00
N ALA A 84 -9.40 -0.78 -10.40
CA ALA A 84 -10.83 -0.50 -10.25
C ALA A 84 -11.26 -0.33 -8.80
N LEU A 85 -10.65 -1.07 -7.86
CA LEU A 85 -10.84 -0.89 -6.42
C LEU A 85 -10.49 0.54 -6.01
N PHE A 86 -9.31 1.04 -6.36
CA PHE A 86 -8.89 2.39 -5.99
C PHE A 86 -9.82 3.47 -6.55
N ARG A 87 -10.28 3.32 -7.81
CA ARG A 87 -11.24 4.26 -8.42
C ARG A 87 -12.57 4.26 -7.70
N ARG A 88 -13.08 3.07 -7.35
CA ARG A 88 -14.38 2.91 -6.69
C ARG A 88 -14.36 3.44 -5.25
N GLU A 89 -13.28 3.23 -4.51
CA GLU A 89 -13.17 3.70 -3.12
C GLU A 89 -12.83 5.19 -3.02
N ALA A 90 -12.33 5.81 -4.10
CA ALA A 90 -12.05 7.24 -4.14
C ALA A 90 -13.29 8.12 -4.38
N ASP A 91 -14.46 7.53 -4.62
CA ASP A 91 -15.71 8.27 -4.78
C ASP A 91 -16.04 9.04 -3.48
N PRO A 92 -16.02 10.38 -3.48
CA PRO A 92 -16.22 11.19 -2.28
C PRO A 92 -17.66 11.14 -1.75
N THR A 93 -18.60 10.57 -2.52
CA THR A 93 -19.98 10.36 -2.07
C THR A 93 -20.13 9.12 -1.19
N ARG A 94 -19.13 8.22 -1.18
CA ARG A 94 -19.13 7.07 -0.28
C ARG A 94 -18.89 7.52 1.15
N THR A 95 -19.73 6.99 2.05
CA THR A 95 -19.72 7.32 3.49
C THR A 95 -19.22 6.18 4.35
N GLU A 96 -18.69 5.11 3.74
CA GLU A 96 -18.13 3.99 4.47
C GLU A 96 -16.90 4.45 5.27
N LEU A 97 -16.85 4.04 6.54
CA LEU A 97 -15.73 4.37 7.41
C LEU A 97 -14.53 3.53 7.02
N ASN A 98 -13.57 4.15 6.35
CA ASN A 98 -12.29 3.55 6.03
C ASN A 98 -11.16 4.51 6.42
N LEU A 99 -10.13 3.98 7.08
CA LEU A 99 -8.96 4.75 7.51
C LEU A 99 -7.94 4.96 6.39
N MET A 100 -8.00 4.14 5.34
CA MET A 100 -7.18 4.30 4.15
C MET A 100 -7.62 5.57 3.42
N PRO A 101 -6.67 6.45 3.06
CA PRO A 101 -6.95 7.72 2.40
C PRO A 101 -7.24 7.51 0.90
N TRP A 102 -8.34 6.81 0.57
CA TRP A 102 -8.69 6.41 -0.79
C TRP A 102 -8.80 7.55 -1.79
N THR A 103 -9.33 8.70 -1.37
CA THR A 103 -9.44 9.87 -2.24
C THR A 103 -8.08 10.40 -2.70
N TYR A 104 -6.99 10.14 -1.96
CA TYR A 104 -5.65 10.50 -2.42
C TYR A 104 -5.11 9.46 -3.41
N PHE A 105 -5.17 8.18 -3.06
CA PHE A 105 -4.57 7.13 -3.88
C PHE A 105 -5.38 6.80 -5.14
N GLY A 106 -6.71 6.84 -5.08
CA GLY A 106 -7.55 6.63 -6.25
C GLY A 106 -7.61 7.83 -7.20
N ASN A 107 -6.82 8.88 -6.95
CA ASN A 107 -6.52 9.93 -7.93
C ASN A 107 -5.11 9.81 -8.55
N MET A 108 -4.32 8.79 -8.17
CA MET A 108 -3.05 8.49 -8.86
C MET A 108 -3.31 8.03 -10.30
N ALA A 109 -2.34 8.17 -11.22
CA ALA A 109 -2.50 7.66 -12.58
C ALA A 109 -2.66 6.13 -12.60
N ASP A 110 -3.35 5.58 -13.60
CA ASP A 110 -3.51 4.13 -13.74
C ASP A 110 -2.14 3.43 -13.81
N ALA A 111 -1.16 4.05 -14.51
CA ALA A 111 0.21 3.53 -14.60
C ALA A 111 0.93 3.48 -13.26
N ASP A 112 0.71 4.46 -12.37
CA ASP A 112 1.30 4.46 -11.02
C ASP A 112 0.72 3.33 -10.17
N LEU A 113 -0.60 3.12 -10.24
CA LEU A 113 -1.27 2.02 -9.53
C LEU A 113 -0.85 0.66 -10.09
N ALA A 114 -0.69 0.53 -11.40
CA ALA A 114 -0.17 -0.68 -12.05
C ALA A 114 1.28 -0.97 -11.59
N ALA A 115 2.13 0.05 -11.50
CA ALA A 115 3.49 -0.12 -10.98
C ALA A 115 3.51 -0.56 -9.50
N ILE A 116 2.67 0.05 -8.65
CA ILE A 116 2.51 -0.38 -7.25
C ILE A 116 2.06 -1.85 -7.19
N TYR A 117 1.08 -2.24 -8.00
CA TYR A 117 0.63 -3.63 -8.09
C TYR A 117 1.77 -4.56 -8.53
N ALA A 118 2.51 -4.20 -9.58
CA ALA A 118 3.65 -4.98 -10.07
C ALA A 118 4.71 -5.20 -8.98
N PHE A 119 5.01 -4.18 -8.16
CA PHE A 119 5.89 -4.35 -7.00
C PHE A 119 5.30 -5.31 -5.95
N LEU A 120 4.02 -5.16 -5.61
CA LEU A 120 3.35 -6.03 -4.63
C LEU A 120 3.36 -7.50 -5.05
N GLN A 121 3.31 -7.78 -6.35
CA GLN A 121 3.45 -9.15 -6.88
C GLN A 121 4.83 -9.78 -6.63
N THR A 122 5.85 -8.98 -6.29
CA THR A 122 7.19 -9.47 -5.90
C THR A 122 7.35 -9.70 -4.41
N VAL A 123 6.41 -9.22 -3.59
CA VAL A 123 6.46 -9.36 -2.13
C VAL A 123 6.16 -10.82 -1.76
N PRO A 124 6.94 -11.45 -0.87
CA PRO A 124 6.66 -12.80 -0.41
C PRO A 124 5.23 -12.96 0.14
N ALA A 125 4.57 -14.07 -0.20
CA ALA A 125 3.25 -14.39 0.34
C ALA A 125 3.35 -14.65 1.85
N ILE A 126 2.68 -13.82 2.66
CA ILE A 126 2.68 -13.90 4.12
C ILE A 126 1.23 -13.91 4.61
N GLY A 127 0.85 -14.92 5.38
CA GLY A 127 -0.49 -15.01 5.99
C GLY A 127 -0.60 -14.20 7.28
N ASN A 128 -1.84 -13.83 7.64
CA ASN A 128 -2.21 -13.12 8.86
C ASN A 128 -3.41 -13.78 9.55
#